data_AF-A0A660N0W2-F1
#
_entry.id   AF-A0A660N0W2-F1
#
_cell.length_a   1.000
_cell.length_b   1.000
_cell.length_c   1.000
_cell.angle_alpha   90.00
_cell.angle_beta   90.00
_cell.angle_gamma   90.00
#
_symmetry.space_group_name_H-M   'P 1'
#
loop_
_entity.id
_entity.type
_entity.pdbx_description
1 polymer ?
#
loop_
_entity_poly.entity_id
_entity_poly.type
_entity_poly.pdbx_seq_one_letter_code
_entity_poly.pdbx_strand_id
1 'polypeptide(L)'
;MQRHLNDLSRLLTAHHWQIAEHEGNELDISAVWPLRHPAAPTPIRLAFEGMGDLAVLPPAQSYGCHVEHAPHISLYFAKNNPAQWQRDLTAFVHALEQMAF
;
A
#
# COMPACT_ATOMS: atom_id res chain seq x y z
N MET A 1 12.88 -0.08 -6.12
CA MET A 1 11.56 0.58 -6.17
C MET A 1 11.20 1.19 -4.79
N GLN A 2 12.16 1.84 -4.11
CA GLN A 2 11.94 2.41 -2.77
C GLN A 2 11.18 3.75 -2.79
N ARG A 3 11.26 4.48 -3.90
CA ARG A 3 10.59 5.76 -4.07
C ARG A 3 9.07 5.68 -3.90
N HIS A 4 8.42 4.65 -4.46
CA HIS A 4 6.97 4.50 -4.37
C HIS A 4 6.49 4.23 -2.94
N LEU A 5 7.22 3.40 -2.19
CA LEU A 5 6.95 3.15 -0.77
C LEU A 5 7.15 4.43 0.06
N ASN A 6 8.19 5.21 -0.23
CA ASN A 6 8.43 6.49 0.44
C ASN A 6 7.33 7.51 0.12
N ASP A 7 6.90 7.61 -1.13
CA ASP A 7 5.82 8.50 -1.55
C ASP A 7 4.48 8.10 -0.90
N LEU A 8 4.18 6.79 -0.87
CA LEU A 8 3.00 6.23 -0.20
C LEU A 8 3.03 6.52 1.31
N SER A 9 4.11 6.16 1.99
CA SER A 9 4.28 6.38 3.42
C SER A 9 4.17 7.86 3.80
N ARG A 10 4.79 8.74 3.00
CA ARG A 10 4.71 10.19 3.19
C ARG A 10 3.29 10.71 3.05
N LEU A 11 2.56 10.29 2.02
CA LEU A 11 1.19 10.77 1.80
C LEU A 11 0.23 10.23 2.87
N LEU A 12 0.34 8.94 3.23
CA LEU A 12 -0.42 8.36 4.33
C LEU A 12 -0.18 9.11 5.65
N THR A 13 1.08 9.39 5.99
CA THR A 13 1.43 10.15 7.21
C THR A 13 0.89 11.58 7.16
N ALA A 14 0.92 12.24 6.00
CA ALA A 14 0.35 13.58 5.82
C ALA A 14 -1.18 13.59 6.02
N HIS A 15 -1.85 12.47 5.77
CA HIS A 15 -3.26 12.23 6.05
C HIS A 15 -3.48 11.55 7.42
N HIS A 16 -2.54 11.69 8.36
CA HIS A 16 -2.63 11.21 9.74
C HIS A 16 -2.77 9.69 9.93
N TRP A 17 -2.47 8.90 8.90
CA TRP A 17 -2.35 7.45 9.03
C TRP A 17 -1.06 7.08 9.75
N GLN A 18 -1.19 6.28 10.80
CA GLN A 18 -0.08 5.59 11.45
C GLN A 18 0.16 4.27 10.74
N ILE A 19 1.41 4.03 10.36
CA ILE A 19 1.83 2.86 9.60
C ILE A 19 2.65 1.97 10.52
N ALA A 20 2.25 0.70 10.66
CA ALA A 20 3.12 -0.36 11.16
C ALA A 20 3.55 -1.25 9.99
N GLU A 21 4.74 -1.84 10.07
CA GLU A 21 5.22 -2.79 9.06
C GLU A 21 5.31 -4.19 9.66
N HIS A 22 4.71 -5.16 8.99
CA HIS A 22 4.79 -6.56 9.32
C HIS A 22 5.32 -7.35 8.11
N GLU A 23 6.03 -8.44 8.39
CA GLU A 23 6.47 -9.38 7.37
C GLU A 23 5.27 -9.99 6.65
N GLY A 24 5.48 -10.32 5.38
CA GLY A 24 4.49 -11.00 4.56
C GLY A 24 4.37 -12.49 4.89
N ASN A 25 3.87 -13.27 3.94
CA ASN A 25 3.58 -14.70 4.16
C ASN A 25 4.54 -15.64 3.41
N GLU A 26 5.65 -15.12 2.88
CA GLU A 26 6.67 -15.86 2.11
C GLU A 26 6.15 -16.63 0.87
N LEU A 27 4.87 -16.48 0.52
CA LEU A 27 4.23 -17.14 -0.63
C LEU A 27 3.88 -16.17 -1.76
N ASP A 28 3.10 -15.13 -1.45
CA ASP A 28 2.59 -14.17 -2.43
C ASP A 28 2.50 -12.75 -1.89
N ILE A 29 2.68 -12.54 -0.59
CA ILE A 29 2.71 -11.23 0.06
C ILE A 29 4.11 -10.94 0.56
N SER A 30 4.67 -9.80 0.13
CA SER A 30 5.98 -9.32 0.58
C SER A 30 5.95 -8.72 1.99
N ALA A 31 4.89 -7.98 2.30
CA ALA A 31 4.70 -7.29 3.57
C ALA A 31 3.22 -6.96 3.78
N VAL A 32 2.86 -6.75 5.03
CA VAL A 32 1.55 -6.20 5.41
C VAL A 32 1.76 -4.93 6.20
N TRP A 33 1.08 -3.85 5.82
CA TRP A 33 1.05 -2.60 6.57
C TRP A 33 -0.32 -2.38 7.20
N PRO A 34 -0.45 -2.59 8.53
CA PRO A 34 -1.60 -2.09 9.28
C PRO A 34 -1.55 -0.56 9.34
N LEU A 35 -2.63 0.05 8.87
CA LEU A 35 -2.90 1.47 8.90
C LEU A 35 -3.92 1.78 9.99
N ARG A 36 -3.59 2.73 10.87
CA ARG A 36 -4.50 3.24 11.90
C ARG A 36 -4.70 4.74 11.71
N HIS A 37 -5.95 5.17 11.73
CA HIS A 37 -6.27 6.60 11.76
C HIS A 37 -7.01 6.93 13.06
N PRO A 38 -6.69 8.06 13.74
CA PRO A 38 -7.33 8.41 15.01
C PRO A 38 -8.86 8.51 14.95
N ALA A 39 -9.40 8.90 13.79
CA ALA A 39 -10.84 9.00 13.57
C ALA A 39 -11.50 7.69 13.11
N ALA A 40 -10.73 6.62 12.83
CA ALA A 40 -11.24 5.41 12.19
C ALA A 40 -11.50 4.34 13.25
N PRO A 41 -12.68 3.68 13.26
CA PRO A 41 -13.01 2.69 14.27
C PRO A 41 -12.21 1.39 14.09
N THR A 42 -11.78 1.07 12.87
CA THR A 42 -11.08 -0.17 12.53
C THR A 42 -9.82 0.09 11.72
N PRO A 43 -8.72 -0.65 11.96
CA PRO A 43 -7.52 -0.54 11.15
C PRO A 43 -7.74 -1.11 9.75
N ILE A 44 -7.09 -0.50 8.76
CA ILE A 44 -7.03 -1.01 7.38
C ILE A 44 -5.71 -1.79 7.24
N ARG A 45 -5.69 -2.89 6.50
CA ARG A 45 -4.48 -3.68 6.24
C ARG A 45 -4.15 -3.61 4.76
N LEU A 46 -2.97 -3.08 4.43
CA LEU A 46 -2.43 -3.11 3.08
C LEU A 46 -1.54 -4.33 2.91
N ALA A 47 -1.86 -5.19 1.95
CA ALA A 47 -1.05 -6.31 1.54
C ALA A 47 -0.21 -5.90 0.31
N PHE A 48 1.10 -6.08 0.39
CA PHE A 48 2.02 -5.78 -0.71
C PHE A 48 2.28 -7.04 -1.52
N GLU A 49 2.02 -6.96 -2.82
CA GLU A 49 2.13 -8.11 -3.73
C GLU A 49 3.59 -8.50 -3.91
N GLY A 50 3.90 -9.76 -3.64
CA GLY A 50 5.24 -10.31 -3.66
C GLY A 50 5.46 -11.42 -4.65
N MET A 51 4.47 -11.79 -5.46
CA MET A 51 4.60 -12.91 -6.40
C MET A 51 5.73 -12.65 -7.41
N GLY A 52 6.79 -13.45 -7.31
CA GLY A 52 7.89 -13.55 -8.27
C GLY A 52 8.01 -14.97 -8.81
N ASP A 53 8.74 -15.15 -9.92
CA ASP A 53 8.78 -16.43 -10.66
C ASP A 53 9.32 -17.63 -9.86
N LEU A 54 10.15 -17.39 -8.83
CA LEU A 54 10.84 -18.45 -8.07
C LEU A 54 10.90 -18.20 -6.55
N ALA A 55 10.45 -17.03 -6.07
CA ALA A 55 10.43 -16.64 -4.66
C ALA A 55 9.56 -15.38 -4.45
N VAL A 56 9.16 -15.12 -3.21
CA VAL A 56 8.54 -13.83 -2.85
C VAL A 56 9.53 -12.70 -2.96
N LEU A 57 9.19 -11.72 -3.79
CA LEU A 57 9.95 -10.49 -3.94
C LEU A 57 9.90 -9.68 -2.63
N PRO A 58 10.99 -9.01 -2.24
CA PRO A 58 10.94 -8.08 -1.12
C PRO A 58 10.00 -6.90 -1.44
N PRO A 59 9.45 -6.19 -0.43
CA PRO A 59 8.50 -5.09 -0.64
C PRO A 59 9.02 -4.00 -1.58
N ALA A 60 10.32 -3.73 -1.55
CA ALA A 60 10.99 -2.76 -2.42
C ALA A 60 11.03 -3.18 -3.91
N GLN A 61 10.57 -4.39 -4.24
CA GLN A 61 10.41 -4.96 -5.57
C GLN A 61 8.94 -5.34 -5.86
N SER A 62 8.05 -5.15 -4.89
CA SER A 62 6.60 -5.36 -5.05
C SER A 62 6.03 -4.53 -6.19
N TYR A 63 5.09 -5.10 -6.95
CA TYR A 63 4.46 -4.43 -8.07
C TYR A 63 3.31 -3.50 -7.65
N GLY A 64 2.84 -3.61 -6.40
CA GLY A 64 1.74 -2.82 -5.88
C GLY A 64 1.24 -3.32 -4.53
N CYS A 65 0.21 -2.68 -4.00
CA CYS A 65 -0.47 -3.12 -2.79
C CYS A 65 -1.99 -3.03 -2.92
N HIS A 66 -2.71 -3.77 -2.09
CA HIS A 66 -4.17 -3.74 -2.05
C HIS A 66 -4.68 -3.84 -0.60
N VAL A 67 -5.94 -3.44 -0.37
CA VAL A 67 -6.59 -3.61 0.93
C VAL A 67 -7.00 -5.07 1.11
N GLU A 68 -6.57 -5.71 2.20
CA GLU A 68 -6.77 -7.15 2.47
C GLU A 68 -8.24 -7.59 2.39
N HIS A 69 -9.16 -6.77 2.92
CA HIS A 69 -10.61 -7.04 2.90
C HIS A 69 -11.35 -6.40 1.71
N ALA A 70 -10.64 -5.64 0.87
CA ALA A 70 -11.21 -4.95 -0.29
C ALA A 70 -10.18 -4.89 -1.45
N PRO A 71 -9.85 -6.01 -2.11
CA PRO A 71 -8.76 -6.05 -3.10
C PRO A 71 -8.96 -5.16 -4.32
N HIS A 72 -10.18 -4.71 -4.59
CA HIS A 72 -10.49 -3.73 -5.63
C HIS A 72 -9.94 -2.32 -5.32
N ILE A 73 -9.61 -2.04 -4.05
CA ILE A 73 -8.86 -0.86 -3.63
C ILE A 73 -7.38 -1.25 -3.66
N SER A 74 -6.73 -0.98 -4.79
CA SER A 74 -5.34 -1.36 -5.06
C SER A 74 -4.55 -0.19 -5.65
N LEU A 75 -3.24 -0.18 -5.41
CA LEU A 75 -2.29 0.77 -5.96
C LEU A 75 -1.15 0.03 -6.66
N TYR A 76 -1.03 0.24 -7.97
CA TYR A 76 0.06 -0.32 -8.78
C TYR A 76 1.25 0.65 -8.86
N PHE A 77 2.47 0.13 -8.70
CA PHE A 77 3.70 0.90 -8.70
C PHE A 77 4.19 1.14 -10.13
N ALA A 78 3.62 2.15 -10.77
CA ALA A 78 3.95 2.55 -12.15
C ALA A 78 5.45 2.89 -12.32
N LYS A 79 6.18 2.13 -13.15
CA LYS A 79 7.64 2.30 -13.30
C LYS A 79 8.06 3.50 -14.16
N ASN A 80 7.22 3.93 -15.11
CA ASN A 80 7.63 4.84 -16.19
C ASN A 80 6.71 6.07 -16.38
N ASN A 81 5.78 6.35 -15.47
CA ASN A 81 4.86 7.49 -15.64
C ASN A 81 4.62 8.22 -14.30
N PRO A 82 5.41 9.26 -14.00
CA PRO A 82 5.29 10.02 -12.75
C PRO A 82 3.94 10.73 -12.57
N ALA A 83 3.34 11.23 -13.66
CA ALA A 83 2.05 11.92 -13.59
C ALA A 83 0.91 10.94 -13.29
N GLN A 84 0.94 9.75 -13.89
CA GLN A 84 0.01 8.68 -13.57
C GLN A 84 0.19 8.20 -12.12
N TRP A 85 1.44 7.96 -11.71
CA TRP A 85 1.77 7.58 -10.34
C TRP A 85 1.17 8.54 -9.30
N GLN A 86 1.37 9.85 -9.48
CA GLN A 86 0.86 10.84 -8.54
C GLN A 86 -0.68 10.85 -8.48
N ARG A 87 -1.36 10.71 -9.63
CA ARG A 87 -2.82 10.62 -9.69
C ARG A 87 -3.33 9.37 -8.97
N ASP A 88 -2.74 8.22 -9.25
CA ASP A 88 -3.17 6.95 -8.67
C ASP A 88 -2.90 6.90 -7.17
N LEU A 89 -1.76 7.42 -6.72
CA LEU A 89 -1.42 7.53 -5.32
C LEU A 89 -2.44 8.41 -4.56
N THR A 90 -2.78 9.59 -5.10
CA THR A 90 -3.79 10.46 -4.49
C THR A 90 -5.17 9.82 -4.49
N ALA A 91 -5.60 9.20 -5.60
CA ALA A 91 -6.88 8.52 -5.69
C ALA A 91 -6.98 7.34 -4.71
N PHE A 92 -5.88 6.60 -4.53
CA PHE A 92 -5.81 5.48 -3.59
C PHE A 92 -5.95 5.94 -2.13
N VAL A 93 -5.19 6.96 -1.70
CA VAL A 93 -5.32 7.49 -0.32
C VAL A 93 -6.73 8.02 -0.06
N HIS A 94 -7.33 8.72 -1.03
CA HIS A 94 -8.72 9.16 -0.92
C HIS A 94 -9.70 7.99 -0.78
N ALA A 95 -9.51 6.90 -1.53
CA ALA A 95 -10.33 5.69 -1.38
C ALA A 95 -10.19 5.04 0.01
N LEU A 96 -9.00 5.07 0.61
CA LEU A 96 -8.79 4.61 1.99
C LEU A 96 -9.56 5.46 2.99
N GLU A 97 -9.58 6.79 2.81
CA GLU A 97 -10.35 7.70 3.67
C GLU A 97 -11.86 7.45 3.55
N GLN A 98 -12.37 7.29 2.33
CA GLN A 98 -13.79 6.97 2.08
C GLN A 98 -14.21 5.60 2.64
N MET A 99 -13.27 4.67 2.78
CA MET A 99 -13.53 3.38 3.41
C MET A 99 -13.53 3.49 4.94
N ALA A 100 -12.76 4.42 5.49
CA ALA A 100 -12.52 4.55 6.92
C ALA A 100 -13.59 5.36 7.68
N PHE A 101 -14.25 6.31 7.00
CA PHE A 101 -15.25 7.25 7.55
C PHE A 101 -16.46 7.37 6.63
#